data_AF-A0A6A8M4S6-F1
#
_entry.id   AF-A0A6A8M4S6-F1
#
_cell.length_a   1.000
_cell.length_b   1.000
_cell.length_c   1.000
_cell.angle_alpha   90.00
_cell.angle_beta   90.00
_cell.angle_gamma   90.00
#
_symmetry.space_group_name_H-M   'P 1'
#
loop_
_entity.id
_entity.type
_entity.pdbx_description
1 polymer ?
#
loop_
_entity_poly.entity_id
_entity_poly.type
_entity_poly.pdbx_seq_one_letter_code
_entity_poly.pdbx_strand_id
1 'polypeptide(L)'
;MIEMIRKMRENGKKGFTLAELLIVVAIIAVLVAISIPIFSAQLEKSREATDAANIRSAYAEVSADLLTDDSSNTSVKVPAKQKKAGWQGTDYNSKDNDSTIGGQKVEASTTGWTVAANKDNNGNNTVTITAQK
;
A
#
# COMPACT_ATOMS: atom_id res chain seq x y z
N MET A 1 55.87 -12.17 -38.81
CA MET A 1 55.11 -11.31 -37.88
C MET A 1 53.60 -11.58 -37.89
N ILE A 2 52.99 -11.88 -39.05
CA ILE A 2 51.53 -12.10 -39.17
C ILE A 2 51.03 -13.38 -38.46
N GLU A 3 51.84 -14.44 -38.45
CA GLU A 3 51.57 -15.70 -37.72
C GLU A 3 51.40 -15.52 -36.20
N MET A 4 52.10 -14.57 -35.60
CA MET A 4 52.08 -14.37 -34.14
C MET A 4 50.84 -13.63 -33.66
N ILE A 5 50.22 -12.82 -34.52
CA ILE A 5 48.95 -12.13 -34.24
C ILE A 5 47.76 -13.10 -34.32
N ARG A 6 47.83 -14.14 -35.18
CA ARG A 6 46.77 -15.14 -35.30
C ARG A 6 46.63 -16.02 -34.05
N LYS A 7 47.77 -16.41 -33.45
CA LYS A 7 47.83 -17.29 -32.27
C LYS A 7 47.31 -16.63 -30.98
N MET A 8 47.23 -15.30 -30.91
CA MET A 8 46.64 -14.58 -29.77
C MET A 8 45.12 -14.37 -29.87
N ARG A 9 44.52 -14.53 -31.07
CA ARG A 9 43.07 -14.34 -31.30
C ARG A 9 42.24 -15.61 -31.11
N GLU A 10 42.86 -16.74 -30.80
CA GLU A 10 42.18 -18.04 -30.63
C GLU A 10 41.96 -18.42 -29.16
N ASN A 11 42.60 -17.72 -28.21
CA ASN A 11 42.53 -18.06 -26.77
C ASN A 11 41.54 -17.21 -25.95
N GLY A 12 40.71 -16.38 -26.58
CA GLY A 12 40.07 -15.25 -25.89
C GLY A 12 38.55 -15.14 -25.95
N LYS A 13 37.82 -16.13 -26.48
CA LYS A 13 36.35 -16.02 -26.61
C LYS A 13 35.65 -17.24 -26.02
N LYS A 14 35.64 -17.33 -24.70
CA LYS A 14 34.66 -18.19 -23.98
C LYS A 14 33.29 -17.53 -24.16
N GLY A 15 32.53 -18.02 -25.13
CA GLY A 15 31.14 -17.60 -25.34
C GLY A 15 30.26 -18.12 -24.21
N PHE A 16 29.19 -17.39 -23.92
CA PHE A 16 28.15 -17.77 -22.98
C PHE A 16 27.47 -19.05 -23.46
N THR A 17 27.52 -20.12 -22.65
CA THR A 17 26.91 -21.39 -23.02
C THR A 17 25.41 -21.35 -22.76
N LEU A 18 24.61 -22.04 -23.58
CA LEU A 18 23.16 -22.16 -23.34
C LEU A 18 22.86 -22.84 -21.99
N ALA A 19 23.73 -23.75 -21.55
CA ALA A 19 23.60 -24.41 -20.26
C ALA A 19 23.77 -23.43 -19.08
N GLU A 20 24.73 -22.50 -19.16
CA GLU A 20 24.92 -21.44 -18.16
C GLU A 20 23.70 -20.51 -18.10
N LEU A 21 23.07 -20.18 -19.24
CA LEU A 21 21.83 -19.42 -19.22
C LEU A 21 20.69 -20.20 -18.55
N LEU A 22 20.57 -21.48 -18.90
CA LEU A 22 19.44 -22.31 -18.50
C LEU A 22 19.40 -22.49 -16.99
N ILE A 23 20.55 -22.77 -16.36
CA ILE A 23 20.61 -22.91 -14.91
C ILE A 23 20.30 -21.59 -14.18
N VAL A 24 20.72 -20.45 -14.74
CA VAL A 24 20.44 -19.13 -14.16
C VAL A 24 18.94 -18.83 -14.19
N VAL A 25 18.29 -19.04 -15.33
CA VAL A 25 16.83 -18.83 -15.45
C VAL A 25 16.07 -19.81 -14.55
N ALA A 26 16.54 -21.05 -14.41
CA ALA A 26 15.94 -22.02 -13.51
C ALA A 26 15.98 -21.57 -12.04
N ILE A 27 17.11 -21.03 -11.58
CA ILE A 27 17.24 -20.52 -10.20
C ILE A 27 16.36 -19.26 -10.01
N ILE A 28 16.37 -18.32 -10.97
CA ILE A 28 15.53 -17.12 -10.92
C ILE A 28 14.05 -17.51 -10.86
N ALA A 29 13.61 -18.52 -11.61
CA ALA A 29 12.23 -18.98 -11.61
C ALA A 29 11.78 -19.45 -10.21
N VAL A 30 12.63 -20.20 -9.49
CA VAL A 30 12.34 -20.65 -8.12
C VAL A 30 12.27 -19.46 -7.15
N LEU A 31 13.21 -18.51 -7.26
CA LEU A 31 13.21 -17.31 -6.41
C LEU A 31 11.96 -16.45 -6.63
N VAL A 32 11.59 -16.22 -7.88
CA VAL A 32 10.41 -15.42 -8.27
C VAL A 32 9.11 -16.08 -7.80
N ALA A 33 9.01 -17.41 -7.89
CA ALA A 33 7.83 -18.16 -7.46
C ALA A 33 7.49 -17.92 -5.98
N ILE A 34 8.50 -17.81 -5.10
CA ILE A 34 8.30 -17.52 -3.67
C ILE A 34 8.21 -16.01 -3.42
N SER A 35 8.99 -15.21 -4.15
CA SER A 35 9.10 -13.76 -3.90
C SER A 35 7.83 -12.99 -4.26
N ILE A 36 7.16 -13.31 -5.37
CA ILE A 36 5.96 -12.62 -5.83
C ILE A 36 4.83 -12.62 -4.78
N PRO A 37 4.39 -13.76 -4.22
CA PRO A 37 3.28 -13.77 -3.26
C PRO A 37 3.62 -13.02 -1.98
N ILE A 38 4.85 -13.18 -1.46
CA ILE A 38 5.31 -12.48 -0.25
C ILE A 38 5.35 -10.97 -0.49
N PHE A 39 5.97 -10.53 -1.58
CA PHE A 39 6.07 -9.11 -1.91
C PHE A 39 4.69 -8.49 -2.16
N SER A 40 3.79 -9.21 -2.84
CA SER A 40 2.43 -8.73 -3.10
C SER A 40 1.63 -8.54 -1.81
N ALA A 41 1.78 -9.43 -0.82
CA ALA A 41 1.14 -9.29 0.48
C ALA A 41 1.71 -8.10 1.26
N GLN A 42 3.03 -7.90 1.24
CA GLN A 42 3.65 -6.76 1.91
C GLN A 42 3.29 -5.42 1.26
N LEU A 43 3.27 -5.37 -0.08
CA LEU A 43 2.86 -4.17 -0.82
C LEU A 43 1.44 -3.75 -0.47
N GLU A 44 0.55 -4.72 -0.28
CA GLU A 44 -0.83 -4.44 0.14
C GLU A 44 -0.89 -3.87 1.56
N LYS A 45 -0.16 -4.44 2.51
CA LYS A 45 -0.03 -3.88 3.87
C LYS A 45 0.53 -2.46 3.87
N SER A 46 1.50 -2.14 3.00
CA SER A 46 2.02 -0.78 2.89
C SER A 46 1.00 0.21 2.33
N ARG A 47 0.13 -0.22 1.42
CA ARG A 47 -0.98 0.62 0.91
C ARG A 47 -1.99 0.90 2.01
N GLU A 48 -2.35 -0.11 2.79
CA GLU A 48 -3.24 0.02 3.95
C GLU A 48 -2.69 1.00 4.98
N ALA A 49 -1.40 0.89 5.32
CA ALA A 49 -0.75 1.83 6.24
C ALA A 49 -0.77 3.27 5.71
N THR A 50 -0.60 3.43 4.39
CA THR A 50 -0.70 4.75 3.73
C THR A 50 -2.12 5.30 3.79
N ASP A 51 -3.13 4.45 3.52
CA ASP A 51 -4.53 4.84 3.59
C ASP A 51 -4.90 5.28 5.01
N ALA A 52 -4.50 4.53 6.03
CA ALA A 52 -4.74 4.92 7.41
C ALA A 52 -4.07 6.25 7.79
N ALA A 53 -2.84 6.50 7.32
CA ALA A 53 -2.18 7.79 7.51
C ALA A 53 -2.94 8.93 6.82
N ASN A 54 -3.41 8.72 5.59
CA ASN A 54 -4.20 9.73 4.85
C ASN A 54 -5.54 10.02 5.54
N ILE A 55 -6.23 8.98 6.03
CA ILE A 55 -7.48 9.14 6.79
C ILE A 55 -7.22 9.91 8.09
N ARG A 56 -6.12 9.61 8.79
CA ARG A 56 -5.75 10.34 10.02
C ARG A 56 -5.46 11.82 9.74
N SER A 57 -4.79 12.13 8.65
CA SER A 57 -4.56 13.52 8.23
C SER A 57 -5.87 14.23 7.92
N ALA A 58 -6.78 13.59 7.17
CA ALA A 58 -8.11 14.14 6.87
C ALA A 58 -8.96 14.31 8.13
N TYR A 59 -8.86 13.37 9.09
CA TYR A 59 -9.51 13.49 10.40
C TYR A 59 -9.00 14.70 11.17
N ALA A 60 -7.68 14.89 11.23
CA ALA A 60 -7.08 16.04 11.89
C ALA A 60 -7.55 17.37 11.25
N GLU A 61 -7.60 17.43 9.92
CA GLU A 61 -8.09 18.58 9.16
C GLU A 61 -9.55 18.91 9.51
N VAL A 62 -10.45 17.94 9.41
CA VAL A 62 -11.88 18.12 9.72
C VAL A 62 -12.09 18.47 11.20
N SER A 63 -11.32 17.87 12.11
CA SER A 63 -11.39 18.15 13.54
C SER A 63 -10.92 19.57 13.89
N ALA A 64 -9.91 20.10 13.18
CA ALA A 64 -9.43 21.46 13.37
C ALA A 64 -10.44 22.48 12.85
N ASP A 65 -11.10 22.20 11.73
CA ASP A 65 -12.15 23.05 11.17
C ASP A 65 -13.34 23.19 12.13
N LEU A 66 -13.78 22.07 12.73
CA LEU A 66 -14.84 22.06 13.76
C LEU A 66 -14.55 22.90 15.00
N LEU A 67 -13.28 23.15 15.33
CA LEU A 67 -12.90 24.01 16.46
C LEU A 67 -12.92 25.49 16.09
N THR A 68 -12.91 25.80 14.79
CA THR A 68 -12.77 27.16 14.26
C THR A 68 -14.08 27.70 13.71
N ASP A 69 -14.92 26.84 13.14
CA ASP A 69 -16.26 27.16 12.61
C ASP A 69 -17.29 26.12 13.08
N ASP A 70 -18.33 26.56 13.80
CA ASP A 70 -19.33 25.70 14.46
C ASP A 70 -20.42 25.17 13.48
N SER A 71 -20.29 25.48 12.19
CA SER A 71 -21.35 25.28 11.19
C SER A 71 -20.92 24.63 9.87
N SER A 72 -19.66 24.24 9.71
CA SER A 72 -19.21 23.65 8.44
C SER A 72 -19.47 22.14 8.40
N ASN A 73 -20.41 21.71 7.55
CA ASN A 73 -20.52 20.33 7.06
C ASN A 73 -19.32 20.05 6.14
N THR A 74 -18.11 20.02 6.69
CA THR A 74 -16.87 19.84 5.93
C THR A 74 -16.62 18.36 5.74
N SER A 75 -16.43 17.94 4.49
CA SER A 75 -16.16 16.55 4.14
C SER A 75 -14.91 16.44 3.28
N VAL A 76 -13.96 15.61 3.70
CA VAL A 76 -12.74 15.29 2.96
C VAL A 76 -12.84 13.86 2.42
N LYS A 77 -12.61 13.70 1.12
CA LYS A 77 -12.54 12.38 0.48
C LYS A 77 -11.10 11.90 0.44
N VAL A 78 -10.87 10.70 0.95
CA VAL A 78 -9.57 10.02 0.92
C VAL A 78 -9.66 8.86 -0.06
N PRO A 79 -9.00 8.94 -1.22
CA PRO A 79 -9.03 7.85 -2.20
C PRO A 79 -8.24 6.64 -1.68
N ALA A 80 -8.78 5.43 -1.88
CA ALA A 80 -8.10 4.20 -1.48
C ALA A 80 -6.85 3.92 -2.31
N LYS A 81 -5.78 3.51 -1.64
CA LYS A 81 -4.58 2.92 -2.24
C LYS A 81 -4.62 1.40 -2.20
N GLN A 82 -5.28 0.81 -1.19
CA GLN A 82 -5.52 -0.62 -1.12
C GLN A 82 -6.32 -1.12 -2.33
N LYS A 83 -6.03 -2.34 -2.75
CA LYS A 83 -6.65 -3.01 -3.90
C LYS A 83 -7.48 -4.23 -3.49
N LYS A 84 -7.34 -4.71 -2.26
CA LYS A 84 -8.08 -5.85 -1.73
C LYS A 84 -9.14 -5.38 -0.73
N ALA A 85 -10.24 -6.12 -0.70
CA ALA A 85 -11.27 -5.92 0.31
C ALA A 85 -10.82 -6.49 1.66
N GLY A 86 -11.14 -5.78 2.74
CA GLY A 86 -10.72 -6.14 4.09
C GLY A 86 -9.26 -5.75 4.34
N TRP A 87 -8.96 -5.44 5.60
CA TRP A 87 -7.61 -5.16 6.05
C TRP A 87 -6.77 -6.45 6.06
N GLN A 88 -5.66 -6.45 5.33
CA GLN A 88 -4.70 -7.55 5.30
C GLN A 88 -3.65 -7.41 6.42
N GLY A 89 -3.51 -6.21 7.01
CA GLY A 89 -2.75 -5.93 8.22
C GLY A 89 -3.51 -6.30 9.51
N THR A 90 -2.76 -6.60 10.57
CA THR A 90 -3.33 -6.88 11.91
C THR A 90 -3.89 -5.63 12.57
N ASP A 91 -3.32 -4.48 12.24
CA ASP A 91 -3.54 -3.22 12.94
C ASP A 91 -4.80 -2.48 12.49
N TYR A 92 -5.62 -3.12 11.63
CA TYR A 92 -6.90 -2.58 11.15
C TYR A 92 -8.01 -3.65 11.02
N ASN A 93 -7.78 -4.90 11.47
CA ASN A 93 -8.71 -6.01 11.24
C ASN A 93 -10.00 -5.90 12.10
N SER A 94 -11.17 -5.83 11.43
CA SER A 94 -12.50 -5.52 12.01
C SER A 94 -13.16 -6.67 12.81
N LYS A 95 -12.41 -7.49 13.54
CA LYS A 95 -12.98 -8.55 14.41
C LYS A 95 -12.38 -8.56 15.81
N ASP A 96 -12.15 -7.37 16.35
CA ASP A 96 -11.73 -7.09 17.74
C ASP A 96 -10.21 -7.07 17.98
N ASN A 97 -9.53 -6.07 17.39
CA ASN A 97 -8.37 -5.36 17.98
C ASN A 97 -8.45 -3.87 17.54
N ASP A 98 -8.78 -2.98 18.49
CA ASP A 98 -9.16 -1.58 18.29
C ASP A 98 -8.19 -0.79 17.41
N SER A 99 -8.63 -0.55 16.18
CA SER A 99 -7.88 0.17 15.15
C SER A 99 -8.64 1.42 14.75
N THR A 100 -9.03 2.19 15.76
CA THR A 100 -9.76 3.43 15.58
C THR A 100 -8.83 4.56 15.12
N ILE A 101 -9.33 5.40 14.23
CA ILE A 101 -8.68 6.68 13.90
C ILE A 101 -9.51 7.76 14.58
N GLY A 102 -8.92 8.42 15.59
CA GLY A 102 -9.65 9.42 16.39
C GLY A 102 -10.88 8.84 17.11
N GLY A 103 -10.80 7.59 17.56
CA GLY A 103 -11.91 6.88 18.20
C GLY A 103 -13.00 6.37 17.24
N GLN A 104 -12.87 6.60 15.94
CA GLN A 104 -13.82 6.12 14.91
C GLN A 104 -13.35 4.79 14.32
N LYS A 105 -14.26 3.81 14.25
CA LYS A 105 -13.99 2.55 13.53
C LYS A 105 -13.89 2.83 12.03
N VAL A 106 -12.89 2.23 11.38
CA VAL A 106 -12.65 2.43 9.94
C VAL A 106 -12.77 1.10 9.21
N GLU A 107 -13.88 0.93 8.49
CA GLU A 107 -14.08 -0.23 7.63
C GLU A 107 -13.15 -0.18 6.41
N ALA A 108 -12.67 -1.34 5.95
CA ALA A 108 -11.85 -1.41 4.75
C ALA A 108 -12.67 -0.97 3.51
N SER A 109 -12.05 -0.23 2.59
CA SER A 109 -12.65 0.16 1.32
C SER A 109 -11.61 0.16 0.20
N THR A 110 -11.98 -0.40 -0.94
CA THR A 110 -11.18 -0.34 -2.17
C THR A 110 -11.47 0.90 -3.01
N THR A 111 -12.47 1.71 -2.64
CA THR A 111 -12.87 2.93 -3.37
C THR A 111 -12.50 4.21 -2.63
N GLY A 112 -12.42 4.16 -1.29
CA GLY A 112 -11.92 5.25 -0.46
C GLY A 112 -12.76 5.46 0.80
N TRP A 113 -12.53 6.58 1.46
CA TRP A 113 -13.25 6.99 2.66
C TRP A 113 -13.70 8.43 2.55
N THR A 114 -14.78 8.74 3.25
CA THR A 114 -15.21 10.12 3.50
C THR A 114 -15.06 10.39 4.99
N VAL A 115 -14.29 11.42 5.32
CA VAL A 115 -14.17 11.94 6.68
C VAL A 115 -15.00 13.21 6.74
N ALA A 116 -15.99 13.27 7.62
CA ALA A 116 -16.94 14.37 7.64
C ALA A 116 -17.24 14.86 9.06
N ALA A 117 -17.33 16.18 9.20
CA ALA A 117 -17.92 16.84 10.35
C ALA A 117 -19.44 16.65 10.31
N ASN A 118 -20.02 16.23 11.43
CA ASN A 118 -21.45 16.01 11.60
C ASN A 118 -21.89 16.48 12.98
N LYS A 119 -23.14 16.89 13.13
CA LYS A 119 -23.78 17.06 14.45
C LYS A 119 -24.47 15.76 14.85
N ASP A 120 -24.23 15.30 16.06
CA ASP A 120 -24.97 14.19 16.63
C ASP A 120 -26.43 14.60 16.94
N ASN A 121 -27.27 13.65 17.35
CA ASN A 121 -28.67 13.91 17.71
C ASN A 121 -28.83 14.84 18.92
N ASN A 122 -27.74 15.10 19.64
CA ASN A 122 -27.69 15.94 20.82
C ASN A 122 -27.16 17.35 20.49
N GLY A 123 -26.80 17.60 19.22
CA GLY A 123 -26.27 18.87 18.73
C GLY A 123 -24.76 19.05 18.92
N ASN A 124 -24.04 18.02 19.36
CA ASN A 124 -22.59 18.07 19.53
C ASN A 124 -21.87 17.79 18.20
N ASN A 125 -20.76 18.49 17.97
CA ASN A 125 -19.91 18.27 16.81
C ASN A 125 -19.14 16.94 16.94
N THR A 126 -19.18 16.14 15.88
CA THR A 126 -18.53 14.83 15.78
C THR A 126 -17.87 14.70 14.42
N VAL A 127 -16.79 13.92 14.35
CA VAL A 127 -16.15 13.54 13.07
C VAL A 127 -16.44 12.07 12.83
N THR A 128 -17.00 11.75 11.65
CA THR A 128 -17.28 10.37 11.26
C THR A 128 -16.41 9.97 10.07
N ILE A 129 -16.05 8.69 10.01
CA ILE A 129 -15.28 8.10 8.92
C ILE A 129 -16.12 7.00 8.28
N THR A 130 -16.48 7.20 7.01
CA THR A 130 -17.35 6.25 6.28
C THR A 130 -16.63 5.70 5.06
N ALA A 131 -16.54 4.37 4.98
CA ALA A 131 -16.07 3.66 3.79
C ALA A 131 -16.98 3.95 2.59
N GLN A 132 -16.38 4.30 1.46
CA GLN A 132 -17.09 4.42 0.19
C GLN A 132 -17.35 3.02 -0.37
N LYS A 133 -18.49 2.85 -1.04
CA LYS A 133 -18.86 1.62 -1.74
C LYS A 133 -18.52 1.74 -3.21
#